data_AF-A0A2I2ZYK0-F1
#
_entry.id   AF-A0A2I2ZYK0-F1
#
_cell.length_a   1.000
_cell.length_b   1.000
_cell.length_c   1.000
_cell.angle_alpha   90.00
_cell.angle_beta   90.00
_cell.angle_gamma   90.00
#
_symmetry.space_group_name_H-M   'P 1'
#
loop_
_entity.id
_entity.type
_entity.pdbx_description
1 polymer ?
#
loop_
_entity_poly.entity_id
_entity_poly.type
_entity_poly.pdbx_seq_one_letter_code
_entity_poly.pdbx_strand_id
1 'polypeptide(L)'
;VAHLRIRWYSCRVYEAIDSRDGASCAELVSFKHPHVANPRLQMASPEEKCQQVLEPPYDEMFAAHLRCTYAVGNHDFIEAYKCQTVIVQYPFTSFLRAFQQNLFTNLL
;
A
#
# COMPACT_ATOMS: atom_id res chain seq x y z
N VAL A 1 -14.38 -1.67 18.20
CA VAL A 1 -13.24 -1.99 17.31
C VAL A 1 -13.74 -2.95 16.24
N ALA A 2 -13.98 -2.46 15.03
CA ALA A 2 -14.52 -3.28 13.94
C ALA A 2 -13.55 -4.43 13.59
N HIS A 3 -14.08 -5.61 13.29
CA HIS A 3 -13.32 -6.79 12.90
C HIS A 3 -12.67 -6.62 11.52
N LEU A 4 -11.65 -5.77 11.45
CA LEU A 4 -10.85 -5.52 10.27
C LEU A 4 -10.02 -6.79 9.96
N ARG A 5 -10.35 -7.46 8.85
CA ARG A 5 -9.59 -8.57 8.26
C ARG A 5 -8.93 -8.08 6.97
N ILE A 6 -7.83 -8.71 6.56
CA ILE A 6 -7.08 -8.30 5.35
C ILE A 6 -7.97 -8.13 4.12
N ARG A 7 -8.92 -9.04 3.87
CA ARG A 7 -9.85 -8.90 2.74
C ARG A 7 -10.66 -7.60 2.79
N TRP A 8 -11.16 -7.22 3.97
CA TRP A 8 -11.87 -5.95 4.12
C TRP A 8 -10.94 -4.78 3.83
N TYR A 9 -9.72 -4.82 4.36
CA TYR A 9 -8.72 -3.76 4.15
C TYR A 9 -8.38 -3.61 2.66
N SER A 10 -8.07 -4.72 1.97
CA SER A 10 -7.77 -4.73 0.54
C SER A 10 -8.96 -4.27 -0.31
N CYS A 11 -10.20 -4.65 0.03
CA CYS A 11 -11.38 -4.15 -0.68
C CYS A 11 -11.56 -2.64 -0.51
N ARG A 12 -11.34 -2.09 0.69
CA ARG A 12 -11.42 -0.64 0.93
C ARG A 12 -10.37 0.15 0.17
N VAL A 13 -9.17 -0.42 0.08
CA VAL A 13 -8.10 0.13 -0.77
C VAL A 13 -8.52 0.10 -2.23
N TYR A 14 -9.03 -1.03 -2.71
CA TYR A 14 -9.51 -1.16 -4.09
C TYR A 14 -10.59 -0.12 -4.41
N GLU A 15 -11.60 0.03 -3.54
CA GLU A 15 -12.67 1.02 -3.71
C GLU A 15 -12.11 2.46 -3.79
N ALA A 16 -11.14 2.80 -2.95
CA ALA A 16 -10.50 4.11 -2.98
C ALA A 16 -9.70 4.35 -4.27
N ILE A 17 -9.03 3.32 -4.79
CA ILE A 17 -8.31 3.38 -6.07
C ILE A 17 -9.30 3.54 -7.24
N ASP A 18 -10.33 2.69 -7.29
CA ASP A 18 -11.32 2.66 -8.38
C ASP A 18 -12.10 3.99 -8.47
N SER A 19 -12.47 4.54 -7.32
CA SER A 19 -13.12 5.86 -7.22
C SER A 19 -12.16 7.05 -7.40
N ARG A 20 -10.85 6.81 -7.59
CA ARG A 20 -9.79 7.83 -7.68
C ARG A 20 -9.74 8.75 -6.44
N ASP A 21 -10.12 8.23 -5.29
CA ASP A 21 -10.02 8.94 -4.00
C ASP A 21 -8.62 8.76 -3.40
N GLY A 22 -7.72 9.66 -3.80
CA GLY A 22 -6.36 9.69 -3.29
C GLY A 22 -6.25 10.00 -1.80
N ALA A 23 -7.22 10.72 -1.21
CA ALA A 23 -7.20 11.06 0.20
C ALA A 23 -7.48 9.81 1.06
N SER A 24 -8.51 9.04 0.71
CA SER A 24 -8.79 7.76 1.35
C SER A 24 -7.65 6.75 1.17
N CYS A 25 -7.04 6.68 -0.02
CA CYS A 25 -5.86 5.84 -0.23
C CYS A 25 -4.70 6.24 0.70
N ALA A 26 -4.41 7.54 0.82
CA ALA A 26 -3.35 8.06 1.67
C ALA A 26 -3.62 7.80 3.16
N GLU A 27 -4.88 7.88 3.60
CA GLU A 27 -5.27 7.53 4.96
C GLU A 27 -5.05 6.04 5.24
N LEU A 28 -5.45 5.15 4.33
CA LEU A 28 -5.33 3.70 4.51
C LEU A 28 -3.87 3.24 4.60
N VAL A 29 -2.94 3.88 3.89
CA VAL A 29 -1.49 3.61 3.99
C VAL A 29 -0.81 4.38 5.14
N SER A 30 -1.55 5.18 5.91
CA SER A 30 -0.99 5.98 7.00
C SER A 30 -0.78 5.17 8.28
N PHE A 31 0.35 5.40 8.95
CA PHE A 31 0.57 4.92 10.31
C PHE A 31 -0.35 5.56 11.36
N LYS A 32 -1.07 6.64 11.00
CA LYS A 32 -2.08 7.27 11.86
C LYS A 32 -3.41 6.53 11.85
N HIS A 33 -3.66 5.68 10.85
CA HIS A 33 -4.95 4.99 10.73
C HIS A 33 -5.04 3.83 11.75
N PRO A 34 -6.17 3.64 12.46
CA PRO A 34 -6.29 2.67 13.57
C PRO A 34 -5.94 1.22 13.22
N HIS A 35 -5.96 0.85 11.94
CA HIS A 35 -5.60 -0.50 11.47
C HIS A 35 -4.16 -0.92 11.82
N VAL A 36 -3.23 0.03 12.00
CA VAL A 36 -1.82 -0.26 12.32
C VAL A 36 -1.68 -1.01 13.64
N ALA A 37 -2.60 -0.78 14.58
CA ALA A 37 -2.63 -1.47 15.86
C ALA A 37 -3.33 -2.84 15.81
N ASN A 38 -3.82 -3.29 14.64
CA ASN A 38 -4.52 -4.56 14.50
C ASN A 38 -3.54 -5.70 14.19
N PRO A 39 -3.30 -6.64 15.12
CA PRO A 39 -2.36 -7.74 14.91
C PRO A 39 -2.74 -8.66 13.74
N ARG A 40 -4.01 -8.67 13.30
CA ARG A 40 -4.46 -9.46 12.15
C ARG A 40 -4.04 -8.87 10.80
N LEU A 41 -3.62 -7.61 10.78
CA LEU A 41 -3.12 -6.91 9.60
C LEU A 41 -1.59 -6.75 9.62
N GLN A 42 -0.97 -6.89 10.79
CA GLN A 42 0.48 -7.01 10.94
C GLN A 42 0.95 -8.36 10.42
N MET A 43 1.25 -8.44 9.13
CA MET A 43 1.62 -9.68 8.45
C MET A 43 3.06 -9.63 7.94
N ALA A 44 3.84 -10.69 8.18
CA ALA A 44 5.19 -10.82 7.62
C ALA A 44 5.19 -11.01 6.10
N SER A 45 4.22 -11.77 5.57
CA SER A 45 4.11 -12.12 4.15
C SER A 45 2.70 -11.82 3.58
N PRO A 46 2.35 -10.53 3.38
CA PRO A 46 1.03 -10.12 2.89
C PRO A 46 0.85 -10.17 1.36
N GLU A 47 1.89 -10.43 0.57
CA GLU A 47 1.93 -10.27 -0.89
C GLU A 47 0.81 -11.02 -1.62
N GLU A 48 0.73 -12.34 -1.42
CA GLU A 48 -0.24 -13.20 -2.09
C GLU A 48 -1.68 -12.71 -1.85
N LYS A 49 -1.96 -12.26 -0.62
CA LYS A 49 -3.29 -11.77 -0.25
C LYS A 49 -3.60 -10.39 -0.84
N CYS A 50 -2.60 -9.55 -1.02
CA CYS A 50 -2.77 -8.28 -1.69
C CYS A 50 -3.00 -8.48 -3.19
N GLN A 51 -2.23 -9.37 -3.83
CA GLN A 51 -2.34 -9.72 -5.25
C GLN A 51 -3.69 -10.33 -5.63
N GLN A 52 -4.38 -10.99 -4.69
CA GLN A 52 -5.73 -11.52 -4.91
C GLN A 52 -6.81 -10.44 -5.11
N VAL A 53 -6.53 -9.18 -4.78
CA VAL A 53 -7.52 -8.09 -4.74
C VAL A 53 -7.04 -6.82 -5.43
N LEU A 54 -5.74 -6.53 -5.35
CA LEU A 54 -5.13 -5.31 -5.88
C LEU A 54 -4.28 -5.65 -7.10
N GLU A 55 -4.27 -4.72 -8.06
CA GLU A 55 -3.43 -4.80 -9.25
C GLU A 55 -2.13 -4.00 -9.04
N PRO A 56 -1.04 -4.36 -9.75
CA PRO A 56 0.15 -3.53 -9.81
C PRO A 56 -0.15 -2.10 -10.25
N PRO A 57 0.45 -1.08 -9.61
CA PRO A 57 1.49 -1.14 -8.58
C PRO A 57 1.00 -1.25 -7.12
N TYR A 58 -0.32 -1.29 -6.90
CA TYR A 58 -0.90 -1.10 -5.58
C TYR A 58 -0.77 -2.35 -4.69
N ASP A 59 -0.77 -3.54 -5.29
CA ASP A 59 -0.54 -4.80 -4.59
C ASP A 59 0.76 -4.79 -3.78
N GLU A 60 1.88 -4.42 -4.41
CA GLU A 60 3.19 -4.38 -3.77
C GLU A 60 3.29 -3.23 -2.76
N MET A 61 2.77 -2.05 -3.10
CA MET A 61 2.77 -0.89 -2.19
C MET A 61 2.02 -1.19 -0.88
N PHE A 62 0.84 -1.79 -0.97
CA PHE A 62 0.03 -2.11 0.21
C PHE A 62 0.54 -3.35 0.95
N ALA A 63 1.13 -4.33 0.27
CA ALA A 63 1.84 -5.43 0.91
C ALA A 63 3.03 -4.91 1.73
N ALA A 64 3.84 -3.99 1.17
CA ALA A 64 4.94 -3.36 1.88
C ALA A 64 4.45 -2.60 3.12
N HIS A 65 3.31 -1.92 3.06
CA HIS A 65 2.71 -1.26 4.22
C HIS A 65 2.32 -2.23 5.33
N LEU A 66 1.61 -3.31 5.00
CA LEU A 66 1.23 -4.32 6.00
C LEU A 66 2.46 -4.97 6.65
N ARG A 67 3.51 -5.25 5.86
CA ARG A 67 4.81 -5.73 6.40
C ARG A 67 5.50 -4.67 7.26
N CYS A 68 5.42 -3.39 6.89
CA CYS A 68 5.96 -2.29 7.69
C CYS A 68 5.31 -2.26 9.08
N THR A 69 3.98 -2.37 9.17
CA THR A 69 3.28 -2.42 10.46
C THR A 69 3.68 -3.63 11.29
N TYR A 70 3.91 -4.79 10.66
CA TYR A 70 4.44 -5.99 11.32
C TYR A 70 5.85 -5.77 11.87
N ALA A 71 6.76 -5.22 11.06
CA ALA A 71 8.15 -4.97 11.45
C ALA A 71 8.22 -3.98 12.62
N VAL A 72 7.44 -2.88 12.58
CA VAL A 72 7.31 -1.93 13.70
C VAL A 72 6.77 -2.62 14.95
N GLY A 73 5.75 -3.46 14.82
CA GLY A 73 5.19 -4.24 15.94
C GLY A 73 6.19 -5.22 16.58
N ASN A 74 7.20 -5.66 15.82
CA ASN A 74 8.27 -6.54 16.30
C ASN A 74 9.57 -5.80 16.63
N HIS A 75 9.58 -4.48 16.64
CA HIS A 75 10.76 -3.65 16.84
C HIS A 75 11.90 -3.85 15.81
N ASP A 76 11.59 -4.41 14.63
CA ASP A 76 12.51 -4.50 13.50
C ASP A 76 12.42 -3.22 12.66
N PHE A 77 13.05 -2.16 13.15
CA PHE A 77 13.00 -0.85 12.51
C PHE A 77 13.81 -0.77 11.21
N ILE A 78 14.76 -1.68 11.00
CA ILE A 78 15.52 -1.78 9.76
C ILE A 78 14.58 -2.26 8.64
N GLU A 79 13.83 -3.33 8.88
CA GLU A 79 12.87 -3.83 7.92
C GLU A 79 11.71 -2.85 7.70
N ALA A 80 11.24 -2.19 8.77
CA ALA A 80 10.24 -1.15 8.66
C ALA A 80 10.69 -0.01 7.72
N TYR A 81 11.94 0.45 7.84
CA TYR A 81 12.48 1.50 6.98
C TYR A 81 12.58 1.07 5.50
N LYS A 82 12.98 -0.17 5.23
CA LYS A 82 12.99 -0.72 3.86
C LYS A 82 11.57 -0.75 3.29
N CYS A 83 10.60 -1.25 4.05
CA CYS A 83 9.21 -1.29 3.63
C CYS A 83 8.67 0.13 3.35
N GLN A 84 8.98 1.10 4.21
CA GLN A 84 8.58 2.49 4.01
C GLN A 84 9.18 3.10 2.75
N THR A 85 10.42 2.75 2.40
CA THR A 85 11.06 3.19 1.15
C THR A 85 10.27 2.73 -0.07
N VAL A 86 9.80 1.47 -0.07
CA VAL A 86 8.95 0.92 -1.15
C VAL A 86 7.65 1.71 -1.29
N ILE A 87 6.98 2.03 -0.18
CA ILE A 87 5.72 2.80 -0.16
C ILE A 87 5.88 4.19 -0.76
N VAL A 88 7.00 4.86 -0.52
CA VAL A 88 7.28 6.21 -1.07
C VAL A 88 7.74 6.14 -2.53
N GLN A 89 8.57 5.15 -2.86
CA GLN A 89 9.16 5.01 -4.19
C GLN A 89 8.12 4.62 -5.25
N TYR A 90 7.11 3.83 -4.90
CA TYR A 90 6.10 3.35 -5.83
C TYR A 90 5.21 4.42 -6.49
N PRO A 91 4.55 5.32 -5.74
CA PRO A 91 3.76 6.41 -6.33
C PRO A 91 4.64 7.35 -7.17
N PHE A 92 5.88 7.60 -6.74
CA PHE A 92 6.84 8.41 -7.49
C PHE A 92 7.25 7.75 -8.82
N THR A 93 7.59 6.46 -8.80
CA THR A 93 7.99 5.71 -10.01
C THR A 93 6.84 5.60 -11.00
N SER A 94 5.62 5.36 -10.49
CA SER A 94 4.40 5.30 -11.31
C SER A 94 4.09 6.65 -11.95
N PHE A 95 4.20 7.75 -11.20
CA PHE A 95 4.07 9.10 -11.73
C PHE A 95 5.10 9.38 -12.85
N LEU A 96 6.38 9.06 -12.61
CA LEU A 96 7.44 9.28 -13.60
C LEU A 96 7.20 8.47 -14.88
N ARG A 97 6.79 7.19 -14.77
CA ARG A 97 6.48 6.36 -15.94
C ARG A 97 5.30 6.91 -16.73
N ALA A 98 4.21 7.28 -16.05
CA ALA A 98 3.05 7.88 -16.70
C ALA A 98 3.40 9.21 -17.38
N PHE A 99 4.21 10.05 -16.74
CA PHE A 99 4.70 11.30 -17.30
C PHE A 99 5.56 11.07 -18.56
N GLN A 100 6.48 10.11 -18.51
CA GLN A 100 7.31 9.74 -19.66
C GLN A 100 6.46 9.21 -20.83
N GLN A 101 5.51 8.29 -20.56
CA GLN A 101 4.62 7.76 -21.60
C GLN A 101 3.80 8.86 -22.28
N ASN A 102 3.25 9.79 -21.49
CA ASN A 102 2.51 10.93 -22.02
C ASN A 102 3.39 11.85 -22.88
N LEU A 103 4.65 12.08 -22.49
CA LEU A 103 5.59 12.82 -23.33
C LEU A 103 5.83 12.11 -24.67
N PHE A 104 6.06 10.78 -24.65
CA PHE A 104 6.27 10.00 -25.88
C PHE A 104 5.04 10.00 -26.80
N THR A 105 3.82 9.88 -26.27
CA THR A 105 2.60 9.89 -27.09
C THR A 105 2.27 11.26 -27.68
N ASN A 106 2.74 12.36 -27.09
CA ASN A 106 2.56 13.72 -27.64
C ASN A 106 3.64 14.12 -28.66
N LEU A 107 4.65 13.26 -28.88
CA LEU A 107 5.77 13.48 -29.81
C LEU A 107 5.67 12.60 -31.08
N LEU A 108 4.62 11.78 -31.21
CA LEU A 108 4.27 10.96 -32.38
C LEU A 108 2.94 11.42 -32.97
#